data_AF-A0A959ZGU5-F1
#
_entry.id   AF-A0A959ZGU5-F1
#
_cell.length_a   1.000
_cell.length_b   1.000
_cell.length_c   1.000
_cell.angle_alpha   90.00
_cell.angle_beta   90.00
_cell.angle_gamma   90.00
#
_symmetry.space_group_name_H-M   'P 1'
#
loop_
_entity.id
_entity.type
_entity.pdbx_description
1 polymer ?
#
loop_
_entity_poly.entity_id
_entity_poly.type
_entity_poly.pdbx_seq_one_letter_code
_entity_poly.pdbx_strand_id
1 'polypeptide(L)'
;MSIREVKARTIQSIAIAAGRSDDPYVLDASENFVRSVNESQIDEVLKQVGGGDGSELKRKDGRIKFGAAHSSSALAANAFGAWVDQTEGLNVAGIDGFSEIGFEEKFPTGLNGKAPNLDVWLPSNENPVAIESKFTEYLESKKADFKDSYEGLVGEVAHQSWASVYRDLKLNPRRYERIDVAQLVKHYLGLRKAIQGGRFGAVTLVYLFWEPTNATDFDEFAAHRNDLDEIISRVDDPAVSFRSLSYPELWEEWSSGDQPGWLPGHVAELRARYEIAI
;
A
#
# COMPACT_ATOMS: atom_id res chain seq x y z
N MET A 1 -15.85 16.65 -14.18
CA MET A 1 -14.57 16.22 -14.77
C MET A 1 -14.64 14.70 -14.95
N SER A 2 -14.05 14.14 -15.99
CA SER A 2 -13.97 12.68 -16.12
C SER A 2 -12.85 12.12 -15.23
N ILE A 3 -13.01 10.90 -14.73
CA ILE A 3 -11.97 10.21 -13.95
C ILE A 3 -10.60 10.16 -14.64
N ARG A 4 -10.59 10.11 -15.99
CA ARG A 4 -9.35 10.16 -16.77
C ARG A 4 -8.66 11.51 -16.68
N GLU A 5 -9.42 12.60 -16.66
CA GLU A 5 -8.89 13.96 -16.47
C GLU A 5 -8.38 14.14 -15.04
N VAL A 6 -9.09 13.62 -14.02
CA VAL A 6 -8.62 13.63 -12.62
C VAL A 6 -7.28 12.89 -12.50
N LYS A 7 -7.17 11.70 -13.09
CA LYS A 7 -5.91 10.93 -13.10
C LYS A 7 -4.80 11.66 -13.86
N ALA A 8 -5.08 12.26 -15.01
CA ALA A 8 -4.08 12.99 -15.78
C ALA A 8 -3.54 14.20 -15.01
N ARG A 9 -4.43 14.97 -14.35
CA ARG A 9 -4.04 16.09 -13.47
C ARG A 9 -3.23 15.62 -12.28
N THR A 10 -3.64 14.52 -11.65
CA THR A 10 -2.89 13.90 -10.55
C THR A 10 -1.46 13.58 -10.97
N ILE A 11 -1.27 12.91 -12.11
CA ILE A 11 0.06 12.55 -12.63
C ILE A 11 0.90 13.81 -12.92
N GLN A 12 0.29 14.86 -13.47
CA GLN A 12 0.98 16.11 -13.76
C GLN A 12 1.40 16.83 -12.46
N SER A 13 0.49 16.99 -11.50
CA SER A 13 0.77 17.67 -10.24
C SER A 13 1.88 16.96 -9.46
N ILE A 14 1.85 15.62 -9.38
CA ILE A 14 2.90 14.87 -8.66
C ILE A 14 4.24 14.91 -9.40
N ALA A 15 4.25 14.96 -10.74
CA ALA A 15 5.49 15.14 -11.50
C ALA A 15 6.14 16.49 -11.16
N ILE A 16 5.35 17.57 -11.17
CA ILE A 16 5.81 18.92 -10.82
C ILE A 16 6.34 18.96 -9.39
N ALA A 17 5.61 18.39 -8.43
CA ALA A 17 6.02 18.34 -7.03
C ALA A 17 7.29 17.49 -6.81
N ALA A 18 7.50 16.45 -7.63
CA ALA A 18 8.73 15.68 -7.69
C ALA A 18 9.87 16.38 -8.46
N GLY A 19 9.70 17.65 -8.86
CA GLY A 19 10.71 18.44 -9.58
C GLY A 19 10.88 18.04 -11.05
N ARG A 20 9.86 17.43 -11.66
CA ARG A 20 9.88 16.93 -13.03
C ARG A 20 9.06 17.82 -13.96
N SER A 21 9.50 17.88 -15.21
CA SER A 21 8.77 18.55 -16.30
C SER A 21 7.75 17.59 -16.92
N ASP A 22 7.72 17.46 -18.26
CA ASP A 22 6.72 16.67 -18.98
C ASP A 22 6.79 15.16 -18.76
N ASP A 23 7.97 14.60 -18.42
CA ASP A 23 8.10 13.16 -18.15
C ASP A 23 7.99 12.88 -16.65
N PRO A 24 6.94 12.19 -16.17
CA PRO A 24 6.81 11.85 -14.75
C PRO A 24 7.78 10.74 -14.32
N TYR A 25 8.63 10.21 -15.19
CA TYR A 25 9.56 9.12 -14.88
C TYR A 25 10.99 9.59 -14.68
N VAL A 26 11.69 8.97 -13.73
CA VAL A 26 13.15 8.94 -13.66
C VAL A 26 13.69 7.62 -14.23
N LEU A 27 14.92 7.65 -14.73
CA LEU A 27 15.58 6.48 -15.32
C LEU A 27 16.24 5.60 -14.27
N ASP A 28 16.74 6.21 -13.19
CA ASP A 28 17.27 5.54 -12.02
C ASP A 28 16.21 5.56 -10.91
N ALA A 29 15.99 4.42 -10.28
CA ALA A 29 15.03 4.29 -9.19
C ALA A 29 15.44 5.11 -7.95
N SER A 30 16.75 5.27 -7.71
CA SER A 30 17.29 6.04 -6.60
C SER A 30 16.89 7.52 -6.66
N GLU A 31 16.77 8.09 -7.87
CA GLU A 31 16.30 9.45 -8.12
C GLU A 31 14.81 9.66 -7.77
N ASN A 32 14.07 8.59 -7.48
CA ASN A 32 12.67 8.68 -7.05
C ASN A 32 12.50 8.81 -5.53
N PHE A 33 13.57 8.86 -4.74
CA PHE A 33 13.49 9.06 -3.29
C PHE A 33 13.51 10.54 -2.89
N VAL A 34 12.84 10.87 -1.78
CA VAL A 34 12.95 12.16 -1.09
C VAL A 34 14.30 12.27 -0.40
N ARG A 35 14.78 13.49 -0.18
CA ARG A 35 16.15 13.75 0.30
C ARG A 35 16.43 13.23 1.71
N SER A 36 15.39 13.00 2.49
CA SER A 36 15.47 12.53 3.88
C SER A 36 15.71 11.02 3.99
N VAL A 37 15.63 10.26 2.90
CA VAL A 37 16.07 8.85 2.86
C VAL A 37 17.52 8.82 2.39
N ASN A 38 18.43 8.31 3.21
CA ASN A 38 19.86 8.32 2.89
C ASN A 38 20.26 7.19 1.92
N GLU A 39 21.46 7.26 1.36
CA GLU A 39 21.96 6.31 0.35
C GLU A 39 21.91 4.84 0.82
N SER A 40 22.34 4.55 2.06
CA SER A 40 22.28 3.19 2.60
C SER A 40 20.84 2.67 2.76
N GLN A 41 19.90 3.54 3.15
CA GLN A 41 18.49 3.18 3.24
C GLN A 41 17.89 2.96 1.84
N ILE A 42 18.22 3.82 0.87
CA ILE A 42 17.79 3.66 -0.53
C ILE A 42 18.25 2.32 -1.08
N ASP A 43 19.53 1.96 -0.88
CA ASP A 43 20.09 0.71 -1.35
C ASP A 43 19.39 -0.51 -0.76
N GLU A 44 19.14 -0.51 0.55
CA GLU A 44 18.44 -1.61 1.21
C GLU A 44 16.98 -1.73 0.74
N VAL A 45 16.26 -0.61 0.61
CA VAL A 45 14.89 -0.59 0.09
C VAL A 45 14.85 -1.11 -1.36
N LEU A 46 15.71 -0.61 -2.23
CA LEU A 46 15.74 -1.02 -3.65
C LEU A 46 16.14 -2.49 -3.82
N LYS A 47 17.03 -3.01 -2.97
CA LYS A 47 17.39 -4.42 -2.95
C LYS A 47 16.17 -5.29 -2.62
N GLN A 48 15.39 -4.93 -1.61
CA GLN A 48 14.17 -5.65 -1.24
C GLN A 48 13.10 -5.55 -2.33
N VAL A 49 12.84 -4.34 -2.84
CA VAL A 49 11.89 -4.10 -3.94
C VAL A 49 12.26 -4.89 -5.20
N GLY A 50 13.56 -5.00 -5.51
CA GLY A 50 14.07 -5.79 -6.63
C GLY A 50 13.85 -7.30 -6.49
N GLY A 51 13.72 -7.81 -5.25
CA GLY A 51 13.36 -9.20 -4.95
C GLY A 51 11.86 -9.50 -5.06
N GLY A 52 11.03 -8.46 -5.12
CA GLY A 52 9.59 -8.55 -5.30
C GLY A 52 9.17 -9.10 -6.67
N ASP A 53 7.98 -9.70 -6.70
CA ASP A 53 7.40 -10.25 -7.93
C ASP A 53 6.73 -9.17 -8.83
N GLY A 54 6.55 -7.95 -8.32
CA GLY A 54 5.89 -6.80 -8.98
C GLY A 54 6.62 -6.30 -10.23
N SER A 55 7.90 -6.69 -10.40
CA SER A 55 8.77 -6.24 -11.50
C SER A 55 8.98 -4.72 -11.50
N GLU A 56 8.91 -4.09 -10.32
CA GLU A 56 8.91 -2.63 -10.15
C GLU A 56 10.18 -1.96 -10.70
N LEU A 57 11.32 -2.66 -10.62
CA LEU A 57 12.61 -2.21 -11.14
C LEU A 57 12.93 -2.72 -12.56
N LYS A 58 12.07 -3.57 -13.15
CA LYS A 58 12.31 -4.08 -14.51
C LYS A 58 11.91 -3.02 -15.55
N ARG A 59 12.80 -2.79 -16.52
CA ARG A 59 12.51 -1.90 -17.64
C ARG A 59 11.45 -2.52 -18.56
N LYS A 60 10.43 -1.73 -18.89
CA LYS A 60 9.44 -2.01 -19.93
C LYS A 60 9.27 -0.74 -20.77
N ASP A 61 9.46 -0.87 -22.09
CA ASP A 61 9.36 0.26 -23.02
C ASP A 61 10.22 1.47 -22.61
N GLY A 62 11.43 1.20 -22.10
CA GLY A 62 12.39 2.21 -21.64
C GLY A 62 12.15 2.75 -20.21
N ARG A 63 11.01 2.43 -19.59
CA ARG A 63 10.59 2.95 -18.28
C ARG A 63 10.66 1.88 -17.18
N ILE A 64 10.97 2.29 -15.96
CA ILE A 64 10.81 1.48 -14.75
C ILE A 64 9.56 1.97 -14.01
N LYS A 65 8.74 1.06 -13.47
CA LYS A 65 7.51 1.46 -12.77
C LYS A 65 7.83 2.24 -11.51
N PHE A 66 8.81 1.76 -10.73
CA PHE A 66 9.26 2.45 -9.54
C PHE A 66 9.75 3.86 -9.85
N GLY A 67 10.25 4.15 -11.06
CA GLY A 67 10.70 5.50 -11.42
C GLY A 67 9.56 6.50 -11.67
N ALA A 68 8.30 6.07 -11.73
CA ALA A 68 7.17 6.97 -11.92
C ALA A 68 6.93 7.83 -10.67
N ALA A 69 6.67 9.13 -10.85
CA ALA A 69 6.33 10.03 -9.75
C ALA A 69 5.04 9.58 -9.03
N HIS A 70 4.15 8.91 -9.77
CA HIS A 70 2.87 8.36 -9.31
C HIS A 70 2.94 6.86 -8.94
N SER A 71 4.13 6.30 -8.68
CA SER A 71 4.30 4.89 -8.27
C SER A 71 3.90 4.70 -6.81
N SER A 72 3.00 3.75 -6.53
CA SER A 72 2.60 3.38 -5.17
C SER A 72 3.74 2.73 -4.38
N SER A 73 4.55 1.88 -5.02
CA SER A 73 5.74 1.27 -4.40
C SER A 73 6.80 2.32 -4.07
N ALA A 74 7.00 3.32 -4.95
CA ALA A 74 7.89 4.43 -4.62
C ALA A 74 7.34 5.31 -3.50
N LEU A 75 6.02 5.55 -3.45
CA LEU A 75 5.40 6.26 -2.34
C LEU A 75 5.59 5.52 -1.00
N ALA A 76 5.39 4.21 -0.98
CA ALA A 76 5.66 3.38 0.19
C ALA A 76 7.15 3.44 0.59
N ALA A 77 8.05 3.24 -0.36
CA ALA A 77 9.49 3.35 -0.15
C ALA A 77 9.92 4.73 0.37
N ASN A 78 9.30 5.81 -0.12
CA ASN A 78 9.56 7.16 0.36
C ASN A 78 9.09 7.37 1.79
N ALA A 79 7.86 6.95 2.13
CA ALA A 79 7.30 7.13 3.47
C ALA A 79 8.01 6.26 4.53
N PHE A 80 8.41 5.06 4.14
CA PHE A 80 8.90 4.06 5.07
C PHE A 80 10.42 3.87 5.03
N GLY A 81 11.10 4.28 3.96
CA GLY A 81 12.54 4.05 3.78
C GLY A 81 13.40 4.70 4.86
N ALA A 82 12.99 5.87 5.38
CA ALA A 82 13.73 6.52 6.47
C ALA A 82 13.68 5.74 7.79
N TRP A 83 12.76 4.77 7.94
CA TRP A 83 12.65 3.93 9.14
C TRP A 83 13.54 2.68 9.10
N VAL A 84 14.22 2.40 7.97
CA VAL A 84 15.20 1.31 7.87
C VAL A 84 16.29 1.50 8.91
N ASP A 85 16.52 0.44 9.70
CA ASP A 85 17.43 0.36 10.85
C ASP A 85 17.12 1.30 12.04
N GLN A 86 15.95 1.94 12.06
CA GLN A 86 15.56 2.85 13.15
C GLN A 86 14.04 2.92 13.36
N THR A 87 13.40 1.79 13.70
CA THR A 87 11.94 1.70 13.90
C THR A 87 11.44 2.22 15.25
N GLU A 88 12.33 2.73 16.12
CA GLU A 88 11.94 3.31 17.41
C GLU A 88 11.03 4.53 17.19
N GLY A 89 9.82 4.48 17.75
CA GLY A 89 8.79 5.50 17.56
C GLY A 89 7.94 5.36 16.29
N LEU A 90 8.18 4.34 15.46
CA LEU A 90 7.30 4.05 14.32
C LEU A 90 5.94 3.55 14.83
N ASN A 91 4.89 4.28 14.46
CA ASN A 91 3.50 3.88 14.68
C ASN A 91 2.75 3.88 13.35
N VAL A 92 1.88 2.89 13.11
CA VAL A 92 0.97 2.85 11.96
C VAL A 92 -0.42 2.45 12.43
N ALA A 93 -1.40 3.33 12.21
CA ALA A 93 -2.79 3.10 12.58
C ALA A 93 -2.96 2.76 14.06
N GLY A 94 -2.24 3.44 14.94
CA GLY A 94 -2.22 3.25 16.39
C GLY A 94 -1.47 2.00 16.86
N ILE A 95 -0.68 1.34 16.01
CA ILE A 95 0.10 0.15 16.34
C ILE A 95 1.59 0.50 16.26
N ASP A 96 2.35 0.16 17.30
CA ASP A 96 3.79 0.41 17.41
C ASP A 96 4.56 -0.86 17.85
N GLY A 97 5.82 -0.70 18.26
CA GLY A 97 6.66 -1.79 18.77
C GLY A 97 7.26 -2.67 17.68
N PHE A 98 7.43 -2.14 16.48
CA PHE A 98 8.00 -2.87 15.34
C PHE A 98 9.51 -3.08 15.50
N SER A 99 9.97 -4.28 15.18
CA SER A 99 11.38 -4.67 15.33
C SER A 99 12.24 -4.35 14.10
N GLU A 100 11.63 -4.30 12.92
CA GLU A 100 12.29 -4.06 11.64
C GLU A 100 11.25 -3.57 10.62
N ILE A 101 11.71 -3.31 9.40
CA ILE A 101 10.86 -2.97 8.27
C ILE A 101 11.29 -3.76 7.03
N GLY A 102 10.32 -4.33 6.34
CA GLY A 102 10.49 -5.05 5.09
C GLY A 102 9.66 -4.45 3.96
N PHE A 103 10.12 -4.63 2.71
CA PHE A 103 9.45 -4.18 1.50
C PHE A 103 9.20 -5.34 0.54
N GLU A 104 8.07 -5.31 -0.18
CA GLU A 104 7.66 -6.37 -1.13
C GLU A 104 7.65 -7.78 -0.49
N GLU A 105 7.28 -7.86 0.79
CA GLU A 105 7.33 -9.10 1.57
C GLU A 105 6.29 -10.10 1.07
N LYS A 106 6.74 -11.34 0.83
CA LYS A 106 5.91 -12.38 0.22
C LYS A 106 5.13 -13.16 1.27
N PHE A 107 3.84 -13.35 1.00
CA PHE A 107 2.96 -14.20 1.81
C PHE A 107 2.34 -15.31 0.96
N PRO A 108 3.08 -16.40 0.67
CA PRO A 108 2.61 -17.45 -0.22
C PRO A 108 1.30 -18.08 0.24
N THR A 109 0.36 -18.23 -0.70
CA THR A 109 -0.93 -18.89 -0.45
C THR A 109 -0.86 -20.42 -0.55
N GLY A 110 0.28 -20.95 -1.01
CA GLY A 110 0.43 -22.37 -1.37
C GLY A 110 -0.17 -22.74 -2.73
N LEU A 111 -0.81 -21.80 -3.43
CA LEU A 111 -1.31 -22.00 -4.78
C LEU A 111 -0.20 -21.79 -5.82
N ASN A 112 -0.35 -22.41 -6.99
CA ASN A 112 0.54 -22.20 -8.12
C ASN A 112 0.46 -20.75 -8.63
N GLY A 113 1.60 -20.10 -8.77
CA GLY A 113 1.72 -18.73 -9.29
C GLY A 113 2.61 -17.85 -8.41
N LYS A 114 2.55 -16.54 -8.64
CA LYS A 114 3.23 -15.55 -7.80
C LYS A 114 2.50 -15.42 -6.47
N ALA A 115 3.26 -15.34 -5.39
CA ALA A 115 2.71 -15.01 -4.08
C ALA A 115 2.17 -13.57 -4.09
N PRO A 116 1.17 -13.25 -3.26
CA PRO A 116 0.88 -11.86 -2.95
C PRO A 116 2.07 -11.26 -2.20
N ASN A 117 2.52 -10.08 -2.63
CA ASN A 117 3.56 -9.30 -1.94
C ASN A 117 2.89 -8.13 -1.24
N LEU A 118 3.18 -7.89 0.02
CA LEU A 118 2.77 -6.65 0.68
C LEU A 118 3.86 -5.60 0.49
N ASP A 119 3.45 -4.38 0.15
CA ASP A 119 4.37 -3.28 -0.15
C ASP A 119 5.29 -2.98 1.03
N VAL A 120 4.75 -3.01 2.27
CA VAL A 120 5.50 -2.87 3.51
C VAL A 120 5.08 -3.93 4.52
N TRP A 121 6.07 -4.48 5.22
CA TRP A 121 5.91 -5.42 6.31
C TRP A 121 6.59 -4.90 7.57
N LEU A 122 5.84 -4.83 8.66
CA LEU A 122 6.29 -4.32 9.95
C LEU A 122 6.08 -5.42 11.00
N PRO A 123 7.05 -6.32 11.18
CA PRO A 123 6.96 -7.36 12.20
C PRO A 123 7.07 -6.78 13.61
N SER A 124 6.35 -7.40 14.53
CA SER A 124 6.47 -7.20 15.97
C SER A 124 6.13 -8.52 16.69
N ASN A 125 6.42 -8.59 17.98
CA ASN A 125 6.17 -9.81 18.76
C ASN A 125 4.67 -10.06 19.04
N GLU A 126 3.84 -9.02 18.97
CA GLU A 126 2.42 -9.10 19.36
C GLU A 126 1.48 -8.90 18.16
N ASN A 127 1.56 -7.76 17.49
CA ASN A 127 0.64 -7.40 16.41
C ASN A 127 1.41 -6.80 15.22
N PRO A 128 2.00 -7.66 14.35
CA PRO A 128 2.60 -7.21 13.11
C PRO A 128 1.62 -6.43 12.23
N VAL A 129 2.16 -5.54 11.41
CA VAL A 129 1.41 -4.78 10.41
C VAL A 129 1.87 -5.13 9.00
N ALA A 130 0.89 -5.41 8.15
CA ALA A 130 1.04 -5.73 6.74
C ALA A 130 0.38 -4.60 5.94
N ILE A 131 1.12 -3.92 5.06
CA ILE A 131 0.61 -2.74 4.35
C ILE A 131 0.52 -3.01 2.86
N GLU A 132 -0.63 -2.69 2.29
CA GLU A 132 -0.82 -2.52 0.85
C GLU A 132 -0.96 -1.03 0.55
N SER A 133 -0.05 -0.49 -0.24
CA SER A 133 0.05 0.94 -0.60
C SER A 133 -0.63 1.21 -1.93
N LYS A 134 -1.48 2.24 -1.97
CA LYS A 134 -2.14 2.73 -3.18
C LYS A 134 -1.89 4.22 -3.36
N PHE A 135 -1.70 4.62 -4.61
CA PHE A 135 -1.54 6.01 -4.99
C PHE A 135 -2.65 6.45 -5.94
N THR A 136 -2.63 6.00 -7.20
CA THR A 136 -3.59 6.46 -8.25
C THR A 136 -4.41 5.33 -8.84
N GLU A 137 -4.28 4.11 -8.31
CA GLU A 137 -4.90 2.89 -8.82
C GLU A 137 -6.42 2.93 -8.70
N TYR A 138 -6.97 3.57 -7.67
CA TYR A 138 -8.41 3.67 -7.42
C TYR A 138 -9.09 4.76 -8.29
N LEU A 139 -8.30 5.52 -9.05
CA LEU A 139 -8.76 6.36 -10.17
C LEU A 139 -8.91 5.55 -11.48
N GLU A 140 -8.88 4.22 -11.40
CA GLU A 140 -9.23 3.31 -12.48
C GLU A 140 -10.31 2.34 -12.02
N SER A 141 -11.25 2.01 -12.91
CA SER A 141 -12.23 0.96 -12.64
C SER A 141 -11.52 -0.40 -12.61
N LYS A 142 -11.68 -1.11 -11.51
CA LYS A 142 -11.23 -2.48 -11.27
C LYS A 142 -12.44 -3.40 -11.26
N LYS A 143 -12.23 -4.60 -11.78
CA LYS A 143 -13.17 -5.71 -11.66
C LYS A 143 -12.49 -6.77 -10.81
N ALA A 144 -13.16 -7.27 -9.78
CA ALA A 144 -12.67 -8.39 -9.02
C ALA A 144 -12.52 -9.62 -9.93
N ASP A 145 -11.31 -10.19 -9.95
CA ASP A 145 -10.99 -11.36 -10.75
C ASP A 145 -10.23 -12.41 -9.92
N PHE A 146 -10.84 -13.58 -9.82
CA PHE A 146 -10.39 -14.71 -9.02
C PHE A 146 -10.27 -15.95 -9.88
N LYS A 147 -9.06 -16.50 -9.96
CA LYS A 147 -8.84 -17.85 -10.50
C LYS A 147 -9.59 -18.88 -9.66
N ASP A 148 -10.08 -19.94 -10.28
CA ASP A 148 -10.86 -20.99 -9.61
C ASP A 148 -10.09 -21.68 -8.47
N SER A 149 -8.76 -21.73 -8.56
CA SER A 149 -7.89 -22.25 -7.51
C SER A 149 -8.06 -21.56 -6.15
N TYR A 150 -8.57 -20.33 -6.13
CA TYR A 150 -8.83 -19.61 -4.87
C TYR A 150 -10.08 -20.09 -4.14
N GLU A 151 -11.04 -20.73 -4.81
CA GLU A 151 -12.29 -21.14 -4.18
C GLU A 151 -12.05 -22.19 -3.09
N GLY A 152 -11.23 -23.20 -3.38
CA GLY A 152 -10.83 -24.21 -2.40
C GLY A 152 -10.08 -23.61 -1.21
N LEU A 153 -9.15 -22.68 -1.50
CA LEU A 153 -8.37 -22.01 -0.46
C LEU A 153 -9.26 -21.15 0.46
N VAL A 154 -10.21 -20.39 -0.11
CA VAL A 154 -11.17 -19.62 0.68
C VAL A 154 -11.98 -20.53 1.59
N GLY A 155 -12.46 -21.68 1.08
CA GLY A 155 -13.17 -22.66 1.89
C GLY A 155 -12.33 -23.30 3.00
N GLU A 156 -11.01 -23.39 2.81
CA GLU A 156 -10.08 -24.00 3.77
C GLU A 156 -9.68 -23.05 4.91
N VAL A 157 -9.36 -21.78 4.60
CA VAL A 157 -8.62 -20.91 5.55
C VAL A 157 -9.29 -19.58 5.86
N ALA A 158 -10.23 -19.13 5.02
CA ALA A 158 -10.87 -17.84 5.21
C ALA A 158 -11.88 -17.88 6.35
N HIS A 159 -11.89 -16.81 7.14
CA HIS A 159 -12.98 -16.50 8.04
C HIS A 159 -14.26 -16.20 7.25
N GLN A 160 -15.41 -16.47 7.85
CA GLN A 160 -16.72 -16.40 7.19
C GLN A 160 -17.03 -15.02 6.58
N SER A 161 -16.54 -13.94 7.19
CA SER A 161 -16.75 -12.59 6.68
C SER A 161 -15.99 -12.31 5.40
N TRP A 162 -14.70 -12.67 5.34
CA TRP A 162 -13.91 -12.61 4.11
C TRP A 162 -14.43 -13.58 3.03
N ALA A 163 -14.88 -14.78 3.41
CA ALA A 163 -15.53 -15.71 2.49
C ALA A 163 -16.85 -15.16 1.93
N SER A 164 -17.59 -14.36 2.71
CA SER A 164 -18.79 -13.65 2.26
C SER A 164 -18.45 -12.58 1.21
N VAL A 165 -17.42 -11.76 1.47
CA VAL A 165 -16.92 -10.76 0.51
C VAL A 165 -16.47 -11.44 -0.79
N TYR A 166 -15.71 -12.54 -0.71
CA TYR A 166 -15.29 -13.31 -1.88
C TYR A 166 -16.47 -13.81 -2.72
N ARG A 167 -17.47 -14.44 -2.10
CA ARG A 167 -18.65 -14.98 -2.80
C ARG A 167 -19.47 -13.87 -3.46
N ASP A 168 -19.68 -12.76 -2.77
CA ASP A 168 -20.38 -11.61 -3.31
C ASP A 168 -19.63 -11.05 -4.54
N LEU A 169 -18.31 -10.92 -4.49
CA LEU A 169 -17.52 -10.45 -5.63
C LEU A 169 -17.46 -11.43 -6.80
N LYS A 170 -17.62 -12.73 -6.58
CA LYS A 170 -17.81 -13.70 -7.68
C LYS A 170 -19.13 -13.44 -8.44
N LEU A 171 -20.19 -13.03 -7.74
CA LEU A 171 -21.49 -12.73 -8.33
C LEU A 171 -21.57 -11.29 -8.88
N ASN A 172 -20.97 -10.35 -8.15
CA ASN A 172 -20.99 -8.91 -8.39
C ASN A 172 -19.56 -8.37 -8.51
N PRO A 173 -18.79 -8.75 -9.54
CA PRO A 173 -17.36 -8.45 -9.62
C PRO A 173 -17.04 -6.96 -9.84
N ARG A 174 -18.06 -6.14 -10.03
CA ARG A 174 -17.99 -4.67 -10.18
C ARG A 174 -18.54 -3.93 -8.95
N ARG A 175 -18.80 -4.60 -7.84
CA ARG A 175 -19.37 -3.95 -6.65
C ARG A 175 -18.48 -2.80 -6.13
N TYR A 176 -17.18 -3.04 -6.04
CA TYR A 176 -16.18 -2.09 -5.55
C TYR A 176 -15.23 -1.72 -6.68
N GLU A 177 -15.72 -0.96 -7.67
CA GLU A 177 -14.92 -0.68 -8.87
C GLU A 177 -13.66 0.16 -8.57
N ARG A 178 -13.58 0.80 -7.41
CA ARG A 178 -12.43 1.65 -7.07
C ARG A 178 -11.35 0.91 -6.30
N ILE A 179 -11.62 -0.32 -5.87
CA ILE A 179 -10.70 -1.08 -5.02
C ILE A 179 -10.43 -2.42 -5.69
N ASP A 180 -9.15 -2.80 -5.80
CA ASP A 180 -8.80 -4.16 -6.19
C ASP A 180 -9.02 -5.12 -5.01
N VAL A 181 -10.29 -5.37 -4.69
CA VAL A 181 -10.67 -6.22 -3.56
C VAL A 181 -10.23 -7.67 -3.79
N ALA A 182 -10.09 -8.08 -5.06
CA ALA A 182 -9.53 -9.38 -5.37
C ALA A 182 -8.06 -9.49 -4.93
N GLN A 183 -7.29 -8.41 -5.06
CA GLN A 183 -5.95 -8.33 -4.49
C GLN A 183 -5.98 -8.38 -2.97
N LEU A 184 -6.85 -7.60 -2.31
CA LEU A 184 -6.96 -7.59 -0.84
C LEU A 184 -7.30 -8.97 -0.26
N VAL A 185 -8.25 -9.68 -0.87
CA VAL A 185 -8.59 -11.07 -0.50
C VAL A 185 -7.36 -11.97 -0.66
N LYS A 186 -6.53 -11.79 -1.69
CA LYS A 186 -5.30 -12.60 -1.87
C LYS A 186 -4.27 -12.32 -0.77
N HIS A 187 -4.04 -11.06 -0.40
CA HIS A 187 -3.15 -10.72 0.73
C HIS A 187 -3.67 -11.32 2.03
N TYR A 188 -4.96 -11.14 2.31
CA TYR A 188 -5.63 -11.73 3.47
C TYR A 188 -5.41 -13.25 3.54
N LEU A 189 -5.62 -13.97 2.43
CA LEU A 189 -5.41 -15.43 2.39
C LEU A 189 -3.95 -15.82 2.62
N GLY A 190 -3.00 -15.06 2.06
CA GLY A 190 -1.57 -15.25 2.32
C GLY A 190 -1.22 -15.09 3.80
N LEU A 191 -1.74 -14.04 4.44
CA LEU A 191 -1.58 -13.79 5.88
C LEU A 191 -2.22 -14.90 6.72
N ARG A 192 -3.41 -15.38 6.36
CA ARG A 192 -4.07 -16.52 7.02
C ARG A 192 -3.25 -17.79 6.94
N LYS A 193 -2.63 -18.10 5.79
CA LYS A 193 -1.72 -19.24 5.66
C LYS A 193 -0.48 -19.07 6.53
N ALA A 194 0.08 -17.86 6.62
CA ALA A 194 1.21 -17.58 7.50
C ALA A 194 0.87 -17.81 8.98
N ILE A 195 -0.32 -17.39 9.42
CA ILE A 195 -0.83 -17.65 10.78
C ILE A 195 -1.02 -19.14 11.04
N GLN A 196 -1.67 -19.87 10.13
CA GLN A 196 -1.82 -21.33 10.25
C GLN A 196 -0.47 -22.06 10.29
N GLY A 197 0.54 -21.52 9.58
CA GLY A 197 1.91 -22.03 9.60
C GLY A 197 2.71 -21.63 10.84
N GLY A 198 2.13 -20.86 11.77
CA GLY A 198 2.79 -20.44 13.01
C GLY A 198 3.79 -19.29 12.87
N ARG A 199 3.75 -18.52 11.77
CA ARG A 199 4.65 -17.36 11.58
C ARG A 199 4.40 -16.26 12.62
N PHE A 200 3.13 -16.05 13.00
CA PHE A 200 2.66 -15.15 14.05
C PHE A 200 1.22 -15.51 14.43
N GLY A 201 0.73 -15.03 15.59
CA GLY A 201 -0.60 -15.36 16.11
C GLY A 201 -1.74 -14.55 15.49
N ALA A 202 -1.51 -13.28 15.20
CA ALA A 202 -2.44 -12.36 14.54
C ALA A 202 -1.65 -11.31 13.75
N VAL A 203 -2.34 -10.54 12.90
CA VAL A 203 -1.76 -9.45 12.11
C VAL A 203 -2.82 -8.41 11.77
N THR A 204 -2.39 -7.16 11.55
CA THR A 204 -3.24 -6.12 10.99
C THR A 204 -2.87 -5.87 9.52
N LEU A 205 -3.80 -6.09 8.60
CA LEU A 205 -3.69 -5.69 7.20
C LEU A 205 -4.19 -4.25 7.06
N VAL A 206 -3.30 -3.35 6.67
CA VAL A 206 -3.59 -1.93 6.45
C VAL A 206 -3.63 -1.63 4.96
N TYR A 207 -4.76 -1.11 4.50
CA TYR A 207 -4.87 -0.46 3.20
C TYR A 207 -4.45 1.00 3.34
N LEU A 208 -3.24 1.33 2.90
CA LEU A 208 -2.68 2.67 2.98
C LEU A 208 -2.83 3.38 1.62
N PHE A 209 -3.47 4.54 1.60
CA PHE A 209 -3.80 5.21 0.33
C PHE A 209 -3.47 6.69 0.34
N TRP A 210 -3.04 7.21 -0.81
CA TRP A 210 -2.85 8.65 -0.98
C TRP A 210 -4.16 9.34 -1.30
N GLU A 211 -4.32 10.62 -0.96
CA GLU A 211 -5.37 11.50 -1.48
C GLU A 211 -4.80 12.93 -1.68
N PRO A 212 -5.31 13.70 -2.66
CA PRO A 212 -4.93 15.10 -2.82
C PRO A 212 -5.54 15.97 -1.73
N THR A 213 -4.95 17.14 -1.49
CA THR A 213 -5.44 18.09 -0.46
C THR A 213 -6.85 18.62 -0.78
N ASN A 214 -7.26 18.59 -2.04
CA ASN A 214 -8.59 18.97 -2.51
C ASN A 214 -9.45 17.77 -2.91
N ALA A 215 -9.25 16.60 -2.28
CA ALA A 215 -10.02 15.39 -2.55
C ALA A 215 -11.54 15.58 -2.44
N THR A 216 -12.00 16.48 -1.56
CA THR A 216 -13.42 16.81 -1.38
C THR A 216 -14.07 17.44 -2.61
N ASP A 217 -13.27 17.93 -3.57
CA ASP A 217 -13.76 18.52 -4.82
C ASP A 217 -14.15 17.45 -5.86
N PHE A 218 -13.87 16.16 -5.60
CA PHE A 218 -14.11 15.08 -6.54
C PHE A 218 -14.84 13.89 -5.90
N ASP A 219 -15.93 13.46 -6.54
CA ASP A 219 -16.75 12.34 -6.08
C ASP A 219 -15.97 11.01 -6.05
N GLU A 220 -14.91 10.86 -6.84
CA GLU A 220 -14.13 9.63 -6.94
C GLU A 220 -13.41 9.24 -5.65
N PHE A 221 -12.87 10.21 -4.90
CA PHE A 221 -12.20 9.95 -3.61
C PHE A 221 -13.24 9.61 -2.53
N ALA A 222 -14.35 10.35 -2.48
CA ALA A 222 -15.45 10.04 -1.57
C ALA A 222 -16.04 8.64 -1.83
N ALA A 223 -16.22 8.26 -3.10
CA ALA A 223 -16.68 6.93 -3.46
C ALA A 223 -15.67 5.83 -3.06
N HIS A 224 -14.37 6.08 -3.21
CA HIS A 224 -13.32 5.15 -2.77
C HIS A 224 -13.34 4.94 -1.25
N ARG A 225 -13.47 6.00 -0.45
CA ARG A 225 -13.62 5.89 1.02
C ARG A 225 -14.91 5.14 1.41
N ASN A 226 -16.03 5.43 0.76
CA ASN A 226 -17.29 4.71 1.02
C ASN A 226 -17.18 3.20 0.73
N ASP A 227 -16.52 2.83 -0.38
CA ASP A 227 -16.25 1.42 -0.71
C ASP A 227 -15.36 0.76 0.36
N LEU A 228 -14.34 1.46 0.87
CA LEU A 228 -13.47 0.97 1.95
C LEU A 228 -14.25 0.77 3.25
N ASP A 229 -15.06 1.75 3.67
CA ASP A 229 -15.87 1.68 4.88
C ASP A 229 -16.86 0.51 4.83
N GLU A 230 -17.46 0.27 3.66
CA GLU A 230 -18.34 -0.88 3.47
C GLU A 230 -17.57 -2.20 3.64
N ILE A 231 -16.38 -2.33 3.03
CA ILE A 231 -15.55 -3.54 3.17
C ILE A 231 -15.14 -3.74 4.63
N ILE A 232 -14.67 -2.70 5.32
CA ILE A 232 -14.27 -2.74 6.72
C ILE A 232 -15.44 -3.19 7.60
N SER A 233 -16.64 -2.68 7.37
CA SER A 233 -17.84 -3.08 8.13
C SER A 233 -18.24 -4.55 7.91
N ARG A 234 -17.80 -5.16 6.81
CA ARG A 234 -18.14 -6.53 6.42
C ARG A 234 -17.14 -7.56 6.91
N VAL A 235 -15.93 -7.17 7.30
CA VAL A 235 -14.83 -8.09 7.67
C VAL A 235 -14.43 -7.94 9.13
N ASP A 236 -14.31 -9.06 9.83
CA ASP A 236 -14.21 -9.12 11.30
C ASP A 236 -13.36 -10.31 11.79
N ASP A 237 -12.45 -10.81 10.95
CA ASP A 237 -11.57 -11.93 11.34
C ASP A 237 -10.64 -11.50 12.48
N PRO A 238 -10.73 -12.11 13.69
CA PRO A 238 -9.90 -11.72 14.82
C PRO A 238 -8.40 -12.01 14.61
N ALA A 239 -8.06 -12.93 13.69
CA ALA A 239 -6.67 -13.26 13.39
C ALA A 239 -6.05 -12.31 12.35
N VAL A 240 -6.87 -11.70 11.48
CA VAL A 240 -6.42 -10.71 10.49
C VAL A 240 -7.35 -9.52 10.54
N SER A 241 -6.99 -8.54 11.36
CA SER A 241 -7.71 -7.27 11.41
C SER A 241 -7.48 -6.50 10.12
N PHE A 242 -8.52 -5.81 9.62
CA PHE A 242 -8.42 -4.96 8.45
C PHE A 242 -8.65 -3.50 8.83
N ARG A 243 -7.72 -2.63 8.44
CA ARG A 243 -7.81 -1.18 8.65
C ARG A 243 -7.51 -0.45 7.35
N SER A 244 -8.00 0.77 7.22
CA SER A 244 -7.56 1.71 6.19
C SER A 244 -6.98 2.95 6.87
N LEU A 245 -6.05 3.60 6.18
CA LEU A 245 -5.43 4.85 6.60
C LEU A 245 -4.99 5.58 5.34
N SER A 246 -5.14 6.90 5.29
CA SER A 246 -4.55 7.69 4.22
C SER A 246 -3.12 8.12 4.59
N TYR A 247 -2.26 8.38 3.60
CA TYR A 247 -0.92 8.90 3.85
C TYR A 247 -0.91 10.24 4.62
N PRO A 248 -1.80 11.23 4.31
CA PRO A 248 -1.93 12.41 5.14
C PRO A 248 -2.30 12.11 6.60
N GLU A 249 -3.22 11.18 6.86
CA GLU A 249 -3.57 10.75 8.22
C GLU A 249 -2.38 10.08 8.93
N LEU A 250 -1.60 9.25 8.23
CA LEU A 250 -0.38 8.64 8.75
C LEU A 250 0.69 9.68 9.12
N TRP A 251 0.89 10.69 8.28
CA TRP A 251 1.85 11.75 8.58
C TRP A 251 1.39 12.65 9.71
N GLU A 252 0.08 12.83 9.89
CA GLU A 252 -0.48 13.51 11.06
C GLU A 252 -0.24 12.71 12.34
N GLU A 253 -0.45 11.39 12.29
CA GLU A 253 -0.09 10.47 13.37
C GLU A 253 1.39 10.60 13.75
N TRP A 254 2.29 10.58 12.77
CA TRP A 254 3.73 10.79 12.95
C TRP A 254 4.11 12.21 13.38
N SER A 255 3.23 13.19 13.24
CA SER A 255 3.44 14.58 13.66
C SER A 255 2.92 14.84 15.08
N SER A 256 2.33 13.83 15.74
CA SER A 256 1.86 13.90 17.12
C SER A 256 2.81 13.21 18.11
N GLY A 257 2.78 13.61 19.39
CA GLY A 257 3.50 12.91 20.47
C GLY A 257 5.02 13.12 20.52
N ASP A 258 5.70 12.20 21.21
CA ASP A 258 7.16 12.14 21.28
C ASP A 258 7.71 11.44 20.03
N GLN A 259 8.65 12.07 19.34
CA GLN A 259 9.12 11.64 18.02
C GLN A 259 10.64 11.67 17.94
N PRO A 260 11.25 10.75 17.15
CA PRO A 260 12.65 10.85 16.80
C PRO A 260 12.96 12.21 16.16
N GLY A 261 14.09 12.82 16.52
CA GLY A 261 14.42 14.18 16.07
C GLY A 261 14.57 14.36 14.55
N TRP A 262 14.75 13.27 13.79
CA TRP A 262 14.82 13.28 12.33
C TRP A 262 13.42 13.28 11.66
N LEU A 263 12.40 12.78 12.35
CA LEU A 263 11.08 12.50 11.77
C LEU A 263 10.36 13.76 11.27
N PRO A 264 10.36 14.91 11.98
CA PRO A 264 9.72 16.13 11.47
C PRO A 264 10.28 16.58 10.12
N GLY A 265 11.60 16.45 9.92
CA GLY A 265 12.25 16.78 8.64
C GLY A 265 11.86 15.80 7.54
N HIS A 266 11.73 14.52 7.86
CA HIS A 266 11.27 13.50 6.92
C HIS A 266 9.81 13.74 6.49
N VAL A 267 8.90 13.95 7.46
CA VAL A 267 7.49 14.27 7.19
C VAL A 267 7.36 15.54 6.34
N ALA A 268 8.16 16.57 6.60
CA ALA A 268 8.15 17.79 5.78
C ALA A 268 8.48 17.52 4.31
N GLU A 269 9.47 16.67 4.01
CA GLU A 269 9.81 16.27 2.64
C GLU A 269 8.70 15.43 1.98
N LEU A 270 8.04 14.54 2.75
CA LEU A 270 6.89 13.77 2.25
C LEU A 270 5.72 14.68 1.90
N ARG A 271 5.35 15.59 2.82
CA ARG A 271 4.26 16.55 2.59
C ARG A 271 4.58 17.47 1.42
N ALA A 272 5.80 18.01 1.32
CA ALA A 272 6.21 18.85 0.20
C ALA A 272 6.06 18.16 -1.17
N ARG A 273 6.25 16.84 -1.20
CA ARG A 273 6.15 16.05 -2.43
C ARG A 273 4.74 15.57 -2.75
N TYR A 274 4.02 15.09 -1.74
CA TYR A 274 2.80 14.31 -1.93
C TYR A 274 1.54 15.04 -1.42
N GLU A 275 1.63 16.03 -0.55
CA GLU A 275 0.49 16.80 -0.06
C GLU A 275 0.14 17.92 -1.07
N ILE A 276 -0.40 17.51 -2.22
CA ILE A 276 -0.66 18.38 -3.39
C ILE A 276 -2.15 18.46 -3.73
N ALA A 277 -2.55 19.57 -4.35
CA ALA A 277 -3.84 19.72 -5.00
C ALA A 277 -3.80 19.30 -6.48
N ILE A 278 -4.94 18.89 -7.03
CA ILE A 278 -5.11 18.44 -8.42
C ILE A 278 -6.24 19.16 -9.16
#